data_AF-A0A2R6KM64-F1
#
_entry.id   AF-A0A2R6KM64-F1
#
_cell.length_a   1.000
_cell.length_b   1.000
_cell.length_c   1.000
_cell.angle_alpha   90.00
_cell.angle_beta   90.00
_cell.angle_gamma   90.00
#
_symmetry.space_group_name_H-M   'P 1'
#
loop_
_entity.id
_entity.type
_entity.pdbx_description
1 polymer ?
#
loop_
_entity_poly.entity_id
_entity_poly.type
_entity_poly.pdbx_seq_one_letter_code
_entity_poly.pdbx_strand_id
1 'polypeptide(L)'
;MHFHNDIGCATANALIAAQTGIDRIDVSVASLGERAGNPATEEVVAAIAQEGGSPGVETERLIPITESVLDALDESVSVRKPILGGEVTTHESGIHTDAMLAEPATFEPSDPATFGGEHRLVFGAATGRGAARELLERADGAVTEARVERLREQLTTEGPVELDVALSLAEQL
;
A
#
# COMPACT_ATOMS: atom_id res chain seq x y z
N MET A 1 19.26 -21.58 3.38
CA MET A 1 19.89 -20.68 4.36
C MET A 1 18.81 -20.11 5.25
N HIS A 2 19.15 -19.91 6.51
CA HIS A 2 18.22 -19.48 7.55
C HIS A 2 18.76 -18.19 8.16
N PHE A 3 17.97 -17.13 8.11
CA PHE A 3 18.33 -15.82 8.65
C PHE A 3 17.34 -15.41 9.73
N HIS A 4 17.79 -14.54 10.63
CA HIS A 4 16.91 -13.87 11.58
C HIS A 4 16.93 -12.36 11.39
N ASN A 5 15.87 -11.70 11.83
CA ASN A 5 15.61 -10.29 11.56
C ASN A 5 15.99 -9.35 12.70
N ASP A 6 16.88 -9.76 13.60
CA ASP A 6 17.29 -9.00 14.80
C ASP A 6 17.77 -7.57 14.50
N ILE A 7 18.27 -7.32 13.29
CA ILE A 7 18.75 -5.99 12.83
C ILE A 7 18.02 -5.48 11.57
N GLY A 8 16.88 -6.07 11.20
CA GLY A 8 16.09 -5.61 10.06
C GLY A 8 16.68 -5.94 8.68
N CYS A 9 17.59 -6.93 8.58
CA CYS A 9 18.26 -7.29 7.32
C CYS A 9 17.88 -8.68 6.79
N ALA A 10 16.92 -9.38 7.38
CA ALA A 10 16.66 -10.78 7.03
C ALA A 10 16.18 -10.96 5.58
N THR A 11 15.21 -10.15 5.14
CA THR A 11 14.69 -10.15 3.76
C THR A 11 15.78 -9.83 2.74
N ALA A 12 16.59 -8.80 3.00
CA ALA A 12 17.71 -8.45 2.11
C ALA A 12 18.75 -9.59 2.01
N ASN A 13 19.12 -10.19 3.14
CA ASN A 13 20.05 -11.33 3.17
C ASN A 13 19.49 -12.54 2.43
N ALA A 14 18.18 -12.80 2.54
CA ALA A 14 17.49 -13.84 1.78
C ALA A 14 17.56 -13.58 0.27
N LEU A 15 17.27 -12.36 -0.20
CA LEU A 15 17.33 -12.04 -1.63
C LEU A 15 18.76 -12.15 -2.20
N ILE A 16 19.76 -11.61 -1.50
CA ILE A 16 21.17 -11.74 -1.90
C ILE A 16 21.64 -13.19 -1.90
N ALA A 17 21.20 -13.98 -0.93
CA ALA A 17 21.46 -15.42 -0.90
C ALA A 17 20.95 -16.11 -2.17
N ALA A 18 19.71 -15.83 -2.58
CA ALA A 18 19.11 -16.41 -3.78
C ALA A 18 19.96 -16.09 -5.03
N GLN A 19 20.47 -14.86 -5.12
CA GLN A 19 21.29 -14.40 -6.24
C GLN A 19 22.69 -15.02 -6.29
N THR A 20 23.19 -15.59 -5.18
CA THR A 20 24.53 -16.21 -5.12
C THR A 20 24.52 -17.72 -5.38
N GLY A 21 23.41 -18.25 -5.90
CA GLY A 21 23.27 -19.67 -6.27
C GLY A 21 22.86 -20.57 -5.11
N ILE A 22 22.22 -20.01 -4.07
CA ILE A 22 21.64 -20.78 -2.97
C ILE A 22 20.22 -21.16 -3.34
N ASP A 23 19.96 -22.45 -3.51
CA ASP A 23 18.68 -22.96 -4.02
C ASP A 23 17.55 -23.02 -2.97
N ARG A 24 17.84 -22.73 -1.69
CA ARG A 24 16.86 -22.83 -0.60
C ARG A 24 17.05 -21.74 0.43
N ILE A 25 15.99 -21.02 0.76
CA ILE A 25 15.96 -20.01 1.81
C ILE A 25 14.72 -20.25 2.67
N ASP A 26 14.90 -20.17 3.99
CA ASP A 26 13.80 -20.27 4.94
C ASP A 26 13.16 -18.90 5.13
N VAL A 27 11.84 -18.85 5.04
CA VAL A 27 11.01 -17.66 5.23
C VAL A 27 9.87 -17.99 6.20
N SER A 28 9.24 -16.96 6.76
CA SER A 28 8.07 -17.11 7.63
C SER A 28 7.05 -16.00 7.35
N VAL A 29 5.77 -16.33 7.45
CA VAL A 29 4.67 -15.36 7.25
C VAL A 29 4.86 -14.18 8.21
N ALA A 30 4.78 -12.95 7.70
CA ALA A 30 4.82 -11.73 8.52
C ALA A 30 6.07 -11.62 9.41
N SER A 31 7.17 -12.29 9.05
CA SER A 31 8.38 -12.39 9.86
C SER A 31 8.20 -13.15 11.18
N LEU A 32 7.18 -14.00 11.34
CA LEU A 32 6.98 -14.77 12.58
C LEU A 32 8.17 -15.70 12.90
N GLY A 33 8.53 -15.82 14.18
CA GLY A 33 9.62 -16.68 14.65
C GLY A 33 10.22 -16.15 15.95
N GLU A 34 11.30 -16.79 16.41
CA GLU A 34 12.00 -16.38 17.64
C GLU A 34 12.53 -14.94 17.55
N ARG A 35 12.38 -14.19 18.65
CA ARG A 35 12.89 -12.80 18.82
C ARG A 35 12.26 -11.83 17.82
N ALA A 36 13.05 -11.28 16.90
CA ALA A 36 12.58 -10.43 15.81
C ALA A 36 12.16 -11.24 14.57
N GLY A 37 12.28 -12.57 14.62
CA GLY A 37 11.74 -13.45 13.61
C GLY A 37 12.65 -13.76 12.43
N ASN A 38 12.05 -14.14 11.30
CA ASN A 38 12.72 -14.64 10.08
C ASN A 38 12.43 -13.74 8.87
N PRO A 39 13.07 -13.90 7.69
CA PRO A 39 12.69 -13.17 6.49
C PRO A 39 11.19 -13.34 6.21
N ALA A 40 10.51 -12.24 5.91
CA ALA A 40 9.07 -12.26 5.69
C ALA A 40 8.75 -12.88 4.33
N THR A 41 7.87 -13.88 4.31
CA THR A 41 7.51 -14.62 3.08
C THR A 41 6.98 -13.68 2.01
N GLU A 42 6.06 -12.81 2.39
CA GLU A 42 5.40 -11.87 1.51
C GLU A 42 6.35 -10.81 0.93
N GLU A 43 7.35 -10.37 1.70
CA GLU A 43 8.36 -9.43 1.21
C GLU A 43 9.30 -10.09 0.21
N VAL A 44 9.74 -11.32 0.48
CA VAL A 44 10.62 -12.07 -0.42
C VAL A 44 9.90 -12.38 -1.74
N VAL A 45 8.65 -12.86 -1.67
CA VAL A 45 7.83 -13.15 -2.86
C VAL A 45 7.59 -11.88 -3.67
N ALA A 46 7.21 -10.77 -3.02
CA ALA A 46 6.97 -9.51 -3.70
C ALA A 46 8.23 -8.96 -4.39
N ALA A 47 9.38 -9.00 -3.71
CA ALA A 47 10.64 -8.55 -4.29
C ALA A 47 11.04 -9.38 -5.53
N ILE A 48 10.92 -10.72 -5.47
CA ILE A 48 11.22 -11.58 -6.62
C ILE A 48 10.29 -11.26 -7.80
N ALA A 49 8.98 -11.08 -7.54
CA ALA A 49 8.01 -10.75 -8.58
C ALA A 49 8.27 -9.38 -9.22
N GLN A 50 8.61 -8.36 -8.42
CA GLN A 50 8.92 -7.01 -8.90
C GLN A 50 10.19 -6.96 -9.76
N GLU A 51 11.16 -7.85 -9.52
CA GLU A 51 12.34 -8.02 -10.39
C GLU A 51 12.05 -8.81 -11.68
N GLY A 52 10.79 -9.22 -11.90
CA GLY A 52 10.38 -10.03 -13.06
C GLY A 52 10.69 -11.53 -12.91
N GLY A 53 11.08 -11.97 -11.71
CA GLY A 53 11.29 -13.37 -11.38
C GLY A 53 9.98 -14.11 -11.11
N SER A 54 10.04 -15.44 -11.14
CA SER A 54 8.92 -16.30 -10.72
C SER A 54 9.17 -16.78 -9.29
N PRO A 55 8.37 -16.33 -8.29
CA PRO A 55 8.54 -16.76 -6.91
C PRO A 55 8.04 -18.20 -6.65
N GLY A 56 7.48 -18.88 -7.67
CA GLY A 56 6.97 -20.25 -7.56
C GLY A 56 5.66 -20.37 -6.78
N VAL A 57 4.99 -19.26 -6.50
CA VAL A 57 3.69 -19.18 -5.82
C VAL A 57 2.75 -18.24 -6.58
N GLU A 58 1.44 -18.42 -6.38
CA GLU A 58 0.42 -17.52 -6.91
C GLU A 58 0.45 -16.18 -6.13
N THR A 59 0.87 -15.09 -6.77
CA THR A 59 1.09 -13.81 -6.10
C THR A 59 -0.23 -13.12 -5.75
N GLU A 60 -1.28 -13.29 -6.55
CA GLU A 60 -2.59 -12.63 -6.37
C GLU A 60 -3.31 -13.05 -5.08
N ARG A 61 -2.85 -14.12 -4.42
CA ARG A 61 -3.37 -14.58 -3.12
C ARG A 61 -2.42 -14.33 -1.96
N LEU A 62 -1.29 -13.64 -2.20
CA LEU A 62 -0.24 -13.48 -1.21
C LEU A 62 -0.73 -12.77 0.05
N ILE A 63 -1.32 -11.59 -0.09
CA ILE A 63 -1.86 -10.81 1.04
C ILE A 63 -3.01 -11.58 1.73
N PRO A 64 -4.08 -12.02 1.03
CA PRO A 64 -5.19 -12.73 1.67
C PRO A 64 -4.80 -14.01 2.44
N ILE A 65 -3.85 -14.79 1.91
CA ILE A 65 -3.37 -15.99 2.59
C ILE A 65 -2.54 -15.61 3.83
N THR A 66 -1.71 -14.57 3.71
CA THR A 66 -0.88 -14.11 4.83
C THR A 66 -1.76 -13.59 5.97
N GLU A 67 -2.80 -12.82 5.66
CA GLU A 67 -3.82 -12.38 6.62
C GLU A 67 -4.56 -13.57 7.25
N SER A 68 -4.96 -14.56 6.45
CA SER A 68 -5.63 -15.77 6.98
C SER A 68 -4.74 -16.56 7.96
N VAL A 69 -3.42 -16.58 7.75
CA VAL A 69 -2.47 -17.22 8.66
C VAL A 69 -2.32 -16.41 9.95
N LEU A 70 -2.24 -15.08 9.85
CA LEU A 70 -2.19 -14.19 11.02
C LEU A 70 -3.45 -14.35 11.88
N ASP A 71 -4.63 -14.34 11.26
CA ASP A 71 -5.92 -14.56 11.94
C ASP A 71 -5.97 -15.92 12.64
N ALA A 72 -5.50 -16.98 11.97
CA ALA A 72 -5.48 -18.33 12.54
C ALA A 72 -4.54 -18.46 13.75
N LEU A 73 -3.53 -17.60 13.84
CA LEU A 73 -2.55 -17.56 14.93
C LEU A 73 -2.88 -16.52 16.00
N ASP A 74 -3.95 -15.73 15.83
CA ASP A 74 -4.29 -14.58 16.69
C ASP A 74 -3.13 -13.56 16.77
N GLU A 75 -2.45 -13.36 15.64
CA GLU A 75 -1.32 -12.44 15.48
C GLU A 75 -1.74 -11.22 14.64
N SER A 76 -1.06 -10.10 14.83
CA SER A 76 -1.30 -8.88 14.05
C SER A 76 0.01 -8.20 13.65
N VAL A 77 -0.03 -7.44 12.56
CA VAL A 77 1.12 -6.68 12.07
C VAL A 77 0.88 -5.17 12.22
N SER A 78 1.97 -4.41 12.22
CA SER A 78 1.89 -2.95 12.11
C SER A 78 1.12 -2.55 10.84
N VAL A 79 0.32 -1.50 10.93
CA VAL A 79 -0.33 -0.87 9.76
C VAL A 79 0.67 -0.36 8.72
N ARG A 80 1.97 -0.25 9.06
CA ARG A 80 3.08 0.09 8.16
C ARG A 80 4.00 -1.08 7.80
N LYS A 81 3.61 -2.32 8.10
CA LYS A 81 4.38 -3.52 7.73
C LYS A 81 4.48 -3.59 6.20
N PRO A 82 5.67 -3.73 5.58
CA PRO A 82 5.76 -3.85 4.13
C PRO A 82 4.87 -4.97 3.59
N ILE A 83 4.25 -4.70 2.44
CA ILE A 83 3.28 -5.56 1.72
C ILE A 83 1.92 -5.74 2.43
N LEU A 84 1.88 -5.93 3.75
CA LEU A 84 0.65 -6.26 4.49
C LEU A 84 -0.04 -5.07 5.15
N GLY A 85 0.71 -4.02 5.46
CA GLY A 85 0.22 -2.91 6.26
C GLY A 85 -0.75 -2.04 5.46
N GLY A 86 -1.94 -1.81 5.98
CA GLY A 86 -2.96 -1.00 5.30
C GLY A 86 -2.53 0.44 4.98
N GLU A 87 -1.58 1.03 5.70
CA GLU A 87 -1.03 2.37 5.39
C GLU A 87 0.02 2.34 4.26
N VAL A 88 0.52 1.17 3.86
CA VAL A 88 1.54 1.05 2.81
C VAL A 88 0.98 1.42 1.44
N THR A 89 -0.31 1.13 1.21
CA THR A 89 -1.03 1.39 -0.05
C THR A 89 -2.08 2.50 0.10
N THR A 90 -2.03 3.26 1.20
CA THR A 90 -2.95 4.36 1.46
C THR A 90 -2.22 5.69 1.31
N HIS A 91 -2.77 6.59 0.49
CA HIS A 91 -2.17 7.88 0.19
C HIS A 91 -3.12 9.03 0.53
N GLU A 92 -2.67 9.91 1.42
CA GLU A 92 -3.45 11.08 1.87
C GLU A 92 -2.82 12.41 1.48
N SER A 93 -1.48 12.47 1.38
CA SER A 93 -0.79 13.75 1.18
C SER A 93 -1.24 14.41 -0.12
N GLY A 94 -1.42 15.73 -0.10
CA GLY A 94 -1.94 16.46 -1.26
C GLY A 94 -1.11 16.30 -2.54
N ILE A 95 0.21 16.11 -2.44
CA ILE A 95 1.07 15.86 -3.61
C ILE A 95 0.86 14.45 -4.16
N HIS A 96 0.67 13.45 -3.28
CA HIS A 96 0.44 12.07 -3.70
C HIS A 96 -0.94 11.93 -4.34
N THR A 97 -1.99 12.38 -3.66
CA THR A 97 -3.36 12.24 -4.15
C THR A 97 -3.58 13.01 -5.44
N ASP A 98 -3.01 14.21 -5.59
CA ASP A 98 -3.08 14.99 -6.85
C ASP A 98 -2.44 14.23 -8.03
N ALA A 99 -1.21 13.73 -7.85
CA ALA A 99 -0.53 13.00 -8.91
C ALA A 99 -1.18 11.64 -9.21
N MET A 100 -1.61 10.91 -8.19
CA MET A 100 -2.19 9.57 -8.33
C MET A 100 -3.63 9.58 -8.82
N LEU A 101 -4.36 10.68 -8.67
CA LEU A 101 -5.61 10.85 -9.40
C LEU A 101 -5.32 10.77 -10.91
N ALA A 102 -4.33 11.49 -11.42
CA ALA A 102 -3.98 11.50 -12.84
C ALA A 102 -3.30 10.21 -13.33
N GLU A 103 -2.31 9.70 -12.58
CA GLU A 103 -1.55 8.49 -12.89
C GLU A 103 -1.38 7.66 -11.61
N PRO A 104 -2.25 6.65 -11.38
CA PRO A 104 -2.28 5.86 -10.15
C PRO A 104 -0.93 5.24 -9.77
N ALA A 105 -0.10 4.86 -10.74
CA ALA A 105 1.18 4.19 -10.47
C ALA A 105 2.31 5.14 -9.97
N THR A 106 2.09 6.46 -9.92
CA THR A 106 3.16 7.46 -9.73
C THR A 106 3.99 7.27 -8.45
N PHE A 107 3.35 6.85 -7.35
CA PHE A 107 3.99 6.73 -6.04
C PHE A 107 4.01 5.30 -5.50
N GLU A 108 3.64 4.32 -6.31
CA GLU A 108 3.64 2.91 -5.92
C GLU A 108 4.73 2.16 -6.69
N PRO A 109 5.61 1.40 -6.01
CA PRO A 109 6.65 0.62 -6.69
C PRO A 109 6.07 -0.52 -7.53
N SER A 110 4.83 -0.95 -7.24
CA SER A 110 4.08 -1.97 -7.96
C SER A 110 2.59 -1.85 -7.63
N ASP A 111 1.71 -2.25 -8.55
CA ASP A 111 0.26 -2.33 -8.30
C ASP A 111 -0.03 -3.34 -7.16
N PRO A 112 -0.65 -2.91 -6.04
CA PRO A 112 -1.02 -3.79 -4.94
C PRO A 112 -1.89 -4.98 -5.34
N ALA A 113 -2.70 -4.85 -6.40
CA ALA A 113 -3.54 -5.94 -6.90
C ALA A 113 -2.72 -7.16 -7.34
N THR A 114 -1.46 -6.96 -7.74
CA THR A 114 -0.49 -8.04 -8.05
C THR A 114 -0.31 -9.02 -6.90
N PHE A 115 -0.48 -8.54 -5.66
CA PHE A 115 -0.31 -9.33 -4.44
C PHE A 115 -1.64 -9.63 -3.72
N GLY A 116 -2.77 -9.32 -4.36
CA GLY A 116 -4.11 -9.48 -3.77
C GLY A 116 -4.52 -8.34 -2.83
N GLY A 117 -3.85 -7.19 -2.92
CA GLY A 117 -4.19 -5.98 -2.16
C GLY A 117 -4.90 -4.93 -3.01
N GLU A 118 -5.14 -3.77 -2.40
CA GLU A 118 -5.74 -2.60 -3.04
C GLU A 118 -5.02 -1.33 -2.61
N HIS A 119 -4.99 -0.32 -3.48
CA HIS A 119 -4.60 1.03 -3.09
C HIS A 119 -5.80 1.83 -2.63
N ARG A 120 -5.55 2.85 -1.81
CA ARG A 120 -6.58 3.77 -1.30
C ARG A 120 -6.10 5.20 -1.40
N LEU A 121 -6.91 6.05 -2.02
CA LEU A 121 -6.71 7.49 -2.03
C LEU A 121 -7.67 8.13 -1.05
N VAL A 122 -7.11 8.83 -0.08
CA VAL A 122 -7.87 9.37 1.05
C VAL A 122 -7.75 10.89 1.06
N PHE A 123 -8.87 11.56 1.27
CA PHE A 123 -9.00 13.01 1.15
C PHE A 123 -9.48 13.60 2.47
N GLY A 124 -8.78 14.63 2.95
CA GLY A 124 -8.98 15.20 4.27
C GLY A 124 -8.31 16.56 4.42
N ALA A 125 -7.86 16.88 5.64
CA ALA A 125 -7.19 18.15 5.93
C ALA A 125 -5.92 18.39 5.08
N ALA A 126 -5.27 17.30 4.61
CA ALA A 126 -4.09 17.37 3.75
C ALA A 126 -4.41 17.62 2.26
N THR A 127 -5.68 17.67 1.87
CA THR A 127 -6.08 17.82 0.46
C THR A 127 -5.66 19.18 -0.09
N GLY A 128 -4.79 19.13 -1.10
CA GLY A 128 -4.29 20.29 -1.82
C GLY A 128 -5.30 20.86 -2.81
N ARG A 129 -5.01 22.05 -3.34
CA ARG A 129 -5.83 22.69 -4.38
C ARG A 129 -5.84 21.93 -5.71
N GLY A 130 -4.78 21.18 -6.03
CA GLY A 130 -4.71 20.34 -7.24
C GLY A 130 -5.73 19.20 -7.14
N ALA A 131 -5.56 18.34 -6.12
CA ALA A 131 -6.48 17.25 -5.83
C ALA A 131 -7.95 17.70 -5.72
N ALA A 132 -8.23 18.82 -5.04
CA ALA A 132 -9.60 19.35 -4.95
C ALA A 132 -10.18 19.80 -6.31
N ARG A 133 -9.36 20.39 -7.20
CA ARG A 133 -9.78 20.71 -8.57
C ARG A 133 -10.08 19.45 -9.37
N GLU A 134 -9.20 18.46 -9.29
CA GLU A 134 -9.35 17.19 -10.00
C GLU A 134 -10.58 16.41 -9.54
N LEU A 135 -10.89 16.42 -8.23
CA LEU A 135 -12.13 15.85 -7.70
C LEU A 135 -13.37 16.54 -8.26
N LEU A 136 -13.40 17.88 -8.31
CA LEU A 136 -14.50 18.64 -8.90
C LEU A 136 -14.64 18.39 -10.41
N GLU A 137 -13.50 18.29 -11.11
CA GLU A 137 -13.47 17.99 -12.54
C GLU A 137 -14.09 16.61 -12.82
N ARG A 138 -13.74 15.58 -12.02
CA ARG A 138 -14.29 14.22 -12.12
C ARG A 138 -15.75 14.12 -11.71
N ALA A 139 -16.17 14.91 -10.73
CA ALA A 139 -17.54 14.93 -10.23
C ALA A 139 -18.51 15.49 -11.28
N ASP A 140 -18.26 16.70 -11.78
CA ASP A 140 -19.19 17.38 -12.71
C ASP A 140 -18.55 18.37 -13.69
N GLY A 141 -17.22 18.59 -13.66
CA GLY A 141 -16.51 19.49 -14.56
C GLY A 141 -16.68 20.99 -14.28
N ALA A 142 -17.48 21.40 -13.28
CA ALA A 142 -17.77 22.80 -13.01
C ALA A 142 -16.78 23.42 -12.00
N VAL A 143 -15.50 23.53 -12.36
CA VAL A 143 -14.45 23.98 -11.44
C VAL A 143 -14.44 25.51 -11.28
N THR A 144 -14.59 25.99 -10.03
CA THR A 144 -14.38 27.41 -9.65
C THR A 144 -13.55 27.51 -8.37
N GLU A 145 -12.81 28.61 -8.18
CA GLU A 145 -12.02 28.80 -6.94
C GLU A 145 -12.87 28.72 -5.67
N ALA A 146 -14.13 29.19 -5.73
CA ALA A 146 -15.05 29.13 -4.61
C ALA A 146 -15.44 27.70 -4.25
N ARG A 147 -15.72 26.85 -5.26
CA ARG A 147 -16.01 25.42 -5.04
C ARG A 147 -14.78 24.67 -4.55
N VAL A 148 -13.59 24.98 -5.09
CA VAL A 148 -12.32 24.39 -4.64
C VAL A 148 -12.09 24.66 -3.16
N GLU A 149 -12.25 25.89 -2.70
CA GLU A 149 -12.04 26.19 -1.28
C GLU A 149 -13.11 25.56 -0.40
N ARG A 150 -14.37 25.59 -0.84
CA ARG A 150 -15.49 24.99 -0.09
C ARG A 150 -15.34 23.47 0.05
N LEU A 151 -14.91 22.78 -1.00
CA LEU A 151 -14.63 21.34 -0.94
C LEU A 151 -13.48 21.05 0.03
N ARG A 152 -12.42 21.86 0.04
CA ARG A 152 -11.30 21.68 0.97
C ARG A 152 -11.71 21.91 2.43
N GLU A 153 -12.54 22.93 2.69
CA GLU A 153 -13.11 23.16 4.03
C GLU A 153 -13.96 21.97 4.48
N GLN A 154 -14.77 21.42 3.58
CA GLN A 154 -15.61 20.26 3.86
C GLN A 154 -14.77 19.00 4.12
N LEU A 155 -13.79 18.69 3.26
CA LEU A 155 -12.85 17.57 3.46
C LEU A 155 -12.01 17.73 4.74
N THR A 156 -11.66 18.96 5.13
CA THR A 156 -10.98 19.20 6.42
C THR A 156 -11.86 18.84 7.61
N THR A 157 -13.18 18.98 7.47
CA THR A 157 -14.15 18.74 8.54
C THR A 157 -14.63 17.30 8.58
N GLU A 158 -14.85 16.70 7.42
CA GLU A 158 -15.46 15.37 7.26
C GLU A 158 -14.44 14.25 6.99
N GLY A 159 -13.23 14.61 6.55
CA GLY A 159 -12.16 13.67 6.24
C GLY A 159 -11.42 13.12 7.46
N PRO A 160 -10.55 12.10 7.27
CA PRO A 160 -10.23 11.45 5.99
C PRO A 160 -11.39 10.60 5.42
N VAL A 161 -11.69 10.78 4.12
CA VAL A 161 -12.67 9.97 3.37
C VAL A 161 -12.07 9.39 2.10
N GLU A 162 -12.57 8.23 1.66
CA GLU A 162 -12.18 7.58 0.41
C GLU A 162 -12.65 8.36 -0.83
N LEU A 163 -12.10 8.00 -2.00
CA LEU A 163 -12.34 8.69 -3.27
C LEU A 163 -13.82 8.80 -3.65
N ASP A 164 -14.61 7.74 -3.48
CA ASP A 164 -16.04 7.71 -3.82
C ASP A 164 -16.85 8.71 -2.98
N VAL A 165 -16.56 8.78 -1.68
CA VAL A 165 -17.17 9.76 -0.78
C VAL A 165 -16.69 11.16 -1.13
N ALA A 166 -15.40 11.36 -1.40
CA ALA A 166 -14.85 12.66 -1.80
C ALA A 166 -15.49 13.19 -3.10
N LEU A 167 -15.72 12.33 -4.09
CA LEU A 167 -16.45 12.67 -5.32
C LEU A 167 -17.91 13.02 -5.02
N SER A 168 -18.58 12.25 -4.15
CA SER A 168 -19.96 12.54 -3.74
C SER A 168 -20.10 13.89 -3.03
N LEU A 169 -19.12 14.27 -2.20
CA LEU A 169 -19.07 15.60 -1.58
C LEU A 169 -18.86 16.70 -2.63
N ALA A 170 -18.00 16.47 -3.62
CA ALA A 170 -17.75 17.40 -4.70
C ALA A 170 -19.00 17.68 -5.56
N GLU A 171 -19.80 16.65 -5.88
CA GLU A 171 -21.06 16.78 -6.64
C GLU A 171 -22.14 17.61 -5.91
N GLN A 172 -22.10 17.66 -4.57
CA GLN A 172 -23.11 18.33 -3.76
C GLN A 172 -22.86 19.85 -3.57
N LEU A 173 -21.72 20.36 -4.05
CA LEU A 173 -21.26 21.75 -3.86
C LEU A 173 -21.62 22.68 -5.02
#